data_AF-A0A5N4E6Y6-F1
#
_entry.id   AF-A0A5N4E6Y6-F1
#
_cell.length_a   1.000
_cell.length_b   1.000
_cell.length_c   1.000
_cell.angle_alpha   90.00
_cell.angle_beta   90.00
_cell.angle_gamma   90.00
#
_symmetry.space_group_name_H-M   'P 1'
#
loop_
_entity.id
_entity.type
_entity.pdbx_description
1 polymer ?
#
loop_
_entity_poly.entity_id
_entity_poly.type
_entity_poly.pdbx_seq_one_letter_code
_entity_poly.pdbx_strand_id
1 'polypeptide(L)'
;METTMSRPVLSPTHINATASETFTVLQQRMRIVEEQTSSLRDDLIMLDFGEKRGQLETPKYVEEPMSQNIISPIQNEIICSGKTDILWKNCEFLVNRMCRLESLIQSLKMNIFRLQTEKDLNPQKTAFLKDRLNSIQEEHSKDLKLLQLEVMNLRQQLRDVKEEEDRAQDEVQRLTATLELASETKKNSAIIEEELKTTKRKMNLKIQEVQILQQNCIALRSSIQTTQEVLAQEQQQKGELETATSQLKSDLVSRDDLISKLVEENK
;
A
#
# COMPACT_ATOMS: atom_id res chain seq x y z
N MET A 1 60.47 42.89 44.76
CA MET A 1 59.85 44.16 44.30
C MET A 1 59.60 43.96 42.81
N GLU A 2 58.38 43.91 42.27
CA GLU A 2 57.05 44.27 42.75
C GLU A 2 56.02 43.29 42.15
N THR A 3 55.13 42.80 42.99
CA THR A 3 53.91 42.07 42.64
C THR A 3 52.87 43.06 42.13
N THR A 4 52.58 43.08 40.83
CA THR A 4 51.44 43.79 40.28
C THR A 4 50.20 42.90 40.35
N MET A 5 49.38 43.12 41.38
CA MET A 5 48.08 42.49 41.56
C MET A 5 47.09 43.01 40.51
N SER A 6 46.86 42.24 39.45
CA SER A 6 45.79 42.52 38.49
C SER A 6 44.43 42.23 39.13
N ARG A 7 43.62 43.27 39.31
CA ARG A 7 42.21 43.17 39.76
C ARG A 7 41.41 42.26 38.79
N PRO A 8 40.48 41.42 39.26
CA PRO A 8 39.60 40.69 38.36
C PRO A 8 38.73 41.68 37.59
N VAL A 9 38.82 41.65 36.25
CA VAL A 9 37.86 42.34 35.39
C VAL A 9 36.56 41.56 35.45
N LEU A 10 35.55 42.10 36.13
CA LEU A 10 34.19 41.57 36.08
C LEU A 10 33.68 41.75 34.65
N SER A 11 33.52 40.63 33.94
CA SER A 11 32.91 40.59 32.62
C SER A 11 31.48 41.14 32.71
N PRO A 12 30.99 41.95 31.75
CA PRO A 12 29.61 42.39 31.73
C PRO A 12 28.69 41.17 31.72
N THR A 13 27.87 41.03 32.75
CA THR A 13 26.84 40.00 32.82
C THR A 13 25.91 40.16 31.61
N HIS A 14 25.96 39.20 30.67
CA HIS A 14 25.01 39.11 29.56
C HIS A 14 23.63 38.79 30.13
N ILE A 15 22.89 39.83 30.51
CA ILE A 15 21.46 39.72 30.78
C ILE A 15 20.79 39.64 29.41
N ASN A 16 20.64 38.42 28.89
CA ASN A 16 19.80 38.12 27.74
C ASN A 16 18.33 38.32 28.15
N ALA A 17 17.89 39.58 28.25
CA ALA A 17 16.48 39.88 28.33
C ALA A 17 15.88 39.52 26.96
N THR A 18 15.15 38.40 26.90
CA THR A 18 14.46 37.97 25.68
C THR A 18 13.50 39.09 25.26
N ALA A 19 13.25 39.31 23.96
CA ALA A 19 12.37 40.40 23.49
C ALA A 19 11.00 40.45 24.22
N SER A 20 10.51 39.29 24.65
CA SER A 20 9.31 39.12 25.49
C SER A 20 9.45 39.73 26.90
N GLU A 21 10.58 39.53 27.59
CA GLU A 21 10.85 40.08 28.91
C GLU A 21 11.00 41.61 28.85
N THR A 22 11.69 42.12 27.82
CA THR A 22 11.82 43.57 27.59
C THR A 22 10.44 44.22 27.35
N PHE A 23 9.55 43.55 26.61
CA PHE A 23 8.20 44.01 26.38
C PHE A 23 7.37 44.10 27.67
N THR A 24 7.42 43.09 28.53
CA THR A 24 6.68 43.10 29.82
C THR A 24 7.17 44.20 30.76
N VAL A 25 8.48 44.43 30.86
CA VAL A 25 9.06 45.51 31.67
C VAL A 25 8.69 46.89 31.12
N LEU A 26 8.69 47.05 29.79
CA LEU A 26 8.27 48.30 29.14
C LEU A 26 6.79 48.59 29.42
N GLN A 27 5.92 47.59 29.27
CA GLN A 27 4.49 47.69 29.53
C GLN A 27 4.21 48.06 31.00
N GLN A 28 4.90 47.43 31.94
CA GLN A 28 4.77 47.75 33.37
C GLN A 28 5.22 49.19 33.67
N ARG A 29 6.32 49.65 33.06
CA ARG A 29 6.81 51.02 33.22
C ARG A 29 5.86 52.05 32.61
N MET A 30 5.25 51.76 31.46
CA MET A 30 4.22 52.64 30.87
C MET A 30 3.03 52.81 31.80
N ARG A 31 2.52 51.72 32.36
CA ARG A 31 1.41 51.76 33.33
C ARG A 31 1.75 52.64 34.54
N ILE A 32 2.95 52.48 35.10
CA ILE A 32 3.41 53.30 36.23
C ILE A 32 3.47 54.79 35.83
N VAL A 33 3.96 55.11 34.64
CA VAL A 33 4.01 56.48 34.15
C VAL A 33 2.60 57.07 33.99
N GLU A 34 1.65 56.31 33.43
CA GLU A 34 0.25 56.74 33.28
C GLU A 34 -0.40 57.04 34.64
N GLU A 35 -0.21 56.15 35.60
CA GLU A 35 -0.73 56.29 36.97
C GLU A 35 -0.10 57.47 37.71
N GLN A 36 1.24 57.59 37.65
CA GLN A 36 1.96 58.68 38.28
C GLN A 36 1.66 60.04 37.63
N THR A 37 1.41 60.07 36.32
CA THR A 37 1.00 61.29 35.61
C THR A 37 -0.43 61.69 35.97
N SER A 38 -1.33 60.72 36.12
CA SER A 38 -2.72 60.97 36.54
C SER A 38 -2.78 61.49 37.98
N SER A 39 -2.07 60.85 38.91
CA SER A 39 -2.00 61.36 40.29
C SER A 39 -1.31 62.73 40.38
N LEU A 40 -0.31 63.02 39.54
CA LEU A 40 0.30 64.35 39.52
C LEU A 40 -0.69 65.42 39.02
N ARG A 41 -1.53 65.08 38.04
CA ARG A 41 -2.61 65.96 37.57
C ARG A 41 -3.58 66.27 38.69
N ASP A 42 -3.95 65.27 39.49
CA ASP A 42 -4.87 65.44 40.63
C ASP A 42 -4.22 66.32 41.72
N ASP A 43 -2.93 66.13 42.00
CA ASP A 43 -2.15 66.97 42.92
C ASP A 43 -2.11 68.44 42.45
N LEU A 44 -1.97 68.68 41.13
CA LEU A 44 -2.00 70.02 40.53
C LEU A 44 -3.38 70.68 40.60
N ILE A 45 -4.46 69.89 40.46
CA ILE A 45 -5.85 70.37 40.60
C ILE A 45 -6.12 70.77 42.06
N MET A 46 -5.67 69.96 43.02
CA MET A 46 -5.83 70.21 44.46
C MET A 46 -5.17 71.51 44.92
N LEU A 47 -4.07 71.93 44.27
CA LEU A 47 -3.32 73.14 44.61
C LEU A 47 -3.89 74.44 43.98
N ASP A 48 -5.11 74.39 43.44
CA ASP A 48 -5.90 75.54 42.94
C ASP A 48 -5.24 76.35 41.78
N PHE A 49 -4.41 75.69 40.97
CA PHE A 49 -3.89 76.25 39.71
C PHE A 49 -4.88 76.11 38.53
N GLY A 50 -6.08 75.56 38.77
CA GLY A 50 -7.02 75.12 37.75
C GLY A 50 -8.17 76.07 37.39
N GLU A 51 -8.49 77.09 38.18
CA GLU A 51 -9.83 77.72 38.10
C GLU A 51 -9.87 79.27 38.15
N LYS A 52 -8.78 79.96 37.80
CA LYS A 52 -8.78 81.43 37.57
C LYS A 52 -8.24 81.83 36.20
N ARG A 53 -8.96 81.44 35.14
CA ARG A 53 -8.75 82.02 33.80
C ARG A 53 -10.07 82.34 33.08
N GLY A 54 -11.03 82.88 33.82
CA GLY A 54 -12.27 83.43 33.27
C GLY A 54 -12.52 84.82 33.86
N GLN A 55 -12.81 85.78 32.99
CA GLN A 55 -13.16 87.20 33.26
C GLN A 55 -11.98 88.15 33.47
N LEU A 56 -11.51 88.73 32.36
CA LEU A 56 -11.36 90.18 32.21
C LEU A 56 -11.40 90.52 30.71
N GLU A 57 -12.28 91.44 30.38
CA GLU A 57 -12.68 91.87 29.04
C GLU A 57 -11.55 92.53 28.25
N THR A 58 -11.70 92.51 26.92
CA THR A 58 -10.97 93.30 25.93
C THR A 58 -11.08 94.81 26.19
N PRO A 59 -9.97 95.58 26.09
CA PRO A 59 -10.06 96.93 25.53
C PRO A 59 -9.09 97.14 24.37
N LYS A 60 -9.63 97.72 23.30
CA LYS A 60 -8.90 98.28 22.16
C LYS A 60 -8.26 99.63 22.54
N TYR A 61 -7.12 99.90 21.90
CA TYR A 61 -6.63 101.19 21.40
C TYR A 61 -5.86 102.15 22.34
N VAL A 62 -4.54 102.25 22.04
CA VAL A 62 -3.69 103.46 21.83
C VAL A 62 -3.89 104.65 22.79
N GLU A 63 -2.87 104.99 23.60
CA GLU A 63 -1.78 105.95 23.30
C GLU A 63 -0.87 106.08 24.55
N GLU A 64 0.46 106.03 24.37
CA GLU A 64 1.48 106.36 25.39
C GLU A 64 2.01 107.78 25.07
N PRO A 65 2.50 108.60 26.03
CA PRO A 65 3.81 108.30 26.63
C PRO A 65 4.04 108.70 28.10
N MET A 66 4.91 107.88 28.72
CA MET A 66 5.90 108.21 29.75
C MET A 66 5.47 108.90 31.05
N SER A 67 5.42 108.11 32.11
CA SER A 67 6.31 108.33 33.26
C SER A 67 6.46 107.06 34.09
N GLN A 68 7.71 106.71 34.35
CA GLN A 68 8.14 105.53 35.11
C GLN A 68 7.55 105.56 36.52
N ASN A 69 6.58 104.68 36.80
CA ASN A 69 6.14 104.41 38.15
C ASN A 69 6.79 103.11 38.64
N ILE A 70 7.84 103.34 39.42
CA ILE A 70 8.40 102.51 40.48
C ILE A 70 7.44 101.39 40.92
N ILE A 71 7.88 100.15 40.74
CA ILE A 71 7.25 98.95 41.29
C ILE A 71 7.29 99.09 42.81
N SER A 72 6.13 99.34 43.42
CA SER A 72 5.95 99.21 44.88
C SER A 72 6.12 97.73 45.26
N PRO A 73 6.90 97.40 46.31
CA PRO A 73 7.00 96.02 46.77
C PRO A 73 5.61 95.56 47.23
N ILE A 74 5.14 94.42 46.69
CA ILE A 74 3.96 93.73 47.21
C ILE A 74 4.26 93.43 48.68
N GLN A 75 3.56 94.14 49.58
CA GLN A 75 3.62 93.87 51.01
C GLN A 75 2.99 92.50 51.23
N ASN A 76 3.86 91.51 51.39
CA ASN A 76 3.51 90.17 51.82
C ASN A 76 3.15 90.30 53.31
N GLU A 77 1.86 90.44 53.60
CA GLU A 77 1.37 90.34 54.98
C GLU A 77 1.63 88.91 55.47
N ILE A 78 2.76 88.76 56.17
CA ILE A 78 3.18 87.55 56.85
C ILE A 78 2.20 87.31 57.98
N ILE A 79 1.22 86.44 57.73
CA ILE A 79 0.49 85.72 58.76
C ILE A 79 0.84 84.24 58.61
N CYS A 80 1.61 83.74 59.59
CA CYS A 80 2.09 82.36 59.79
C CYS A 80 3.32 81.90 58.96
N SER A 81 4.50 82.06 59.57
CA SER A 81 5.82 81.57 59.12
C SER A 81 5.94 80.06 58.77
N GLY A 82 4.89 79.25 58.94
CA GLY A 82 4.88 77.84 58.57
C GLY A 82 4.39 77.55 57.14
N LYS A 83 3.57 78.42 56.54
CA LYS A 83 2.96 78.17 55.22
C LYS A 83 3.96 78.25 54.06
N THR A 84 4.97 79.12 54.15
CA THR A 84 5.99 79.29 53.09
C THR A 84 6.93 78.09 52.97
N ASP A 85 7.31 77.48 54.10
CA ASP A 85 8.13 76.26 54.15
C ASP A 85 7.38 75.05 53.58
N ILE A 86 6.07 74.96 53.85
CA ILE A 86 5.19 73.91 53.29
C ILE A 86 5.05 74.06 51.77
N LEU A 87 4.85 75.29 51.27
CA LEU A 87 4.76 75.55 49.82
C LEU A 87 6.07 75.22 49.10
N TRP A 88 7.22 75.58 49.68
CA TRP A 88 8.54 75.25 49.11
C TRP A 88 8.75 73.73 49.02
N LYS A 89 8.44 72.99 50.08
CA LYS A 89 8.51 71.51 50.10
C LYS A 89 7.59 70.86 49.08
N ASN A 90 6.40 71.42 48.86
CA ASN A 90 5.47 70.94 47.83
C ASN A 90 6.03 71.18 46.42
N CYS A 91 6.60 72.35 46.16
CA CYS A 91 7.27 72.64 44.89
C CYS A 91 8.49 71.72 44.66
N GLU A 92 9.30 71.50 45.69
CA GLU A 92 10.46 70.60 45.64
C GLU A 92 10.04 69.15 45.38
N PHE A 93 8.95 68.67 46.01
CA PHE A 93 8.39 67.34 45.76
C PHE A 93 7.89 67.20 44.33
N LEU A 94 7.18 68.21 43.82
CA LEU A 94 6.66 68.23 42.45
C LEU A 94 7.81 68.18 41.43
N VAL A 95 8.83 69.01 41.60
CA VAL A 95 10.00 69.04 40.71
C VAL A 95 10.74 67.69 40.74
N ASN A 96 10.97 67.11 41.92
CA ASN A 96 11.60 65.80 42.04
C ASN A 96 10.77 64.69 41.35
N ARG A 97 9.44 64.74 41.46
CA ARG A 97 8.54 63.81 40.79
C ARG A 97 8.56 64.00 39.27
N MET A 98 8.58 65.24 38.81
CA MET A 98 8.68 65.58 37.38
C MET A 98 10.00 65.10 36.79
N CYS A 99 11.14 65.32 37.46
CA CYS A 99 12.45 64.85 37.00
C CYS A 99 12.53 63.30 36.93
N ARG A 100 11.88 62.59 37.86
CA ARG A 100 11.78 61.13 37.81
C ARG A 100 10.94 60.66 36.62
N LEU A 101 9.80 61.31 36.36
CA LEU A 101 8.97 61.02 35.20
C LEU A 101 9.70 61.31 33.89
N GLU A 102 10.42 62.42 33.82
CA GLU A 102 11.24 62.76 32.67
C GLU A 102 12.29 61.67 32.39
N SER A 103 12.99 61.21 33.44
CA SER A 103 13.98 60.13 33.34
C SER A 103 13.35 58.82 32.83
N LEU A 104 12.15 58.48 33.31
CA LEU A 104 11.40 57.32 32.85
C LEU A 104 10.98 57.45 31.39
N ILE A 105 10.46 58.61 30.98
CA ILE A 105 10.05 58.89 29.60
C ILE A 105 11.25 58.77 28.65
N GLN A 106 12.41 59.34 29.02
CA GLN A 106 13.62 59.21 28.20
C GLN A 106 14.07 57.75 28.07
N SER A 107 14.01 56.96 29.16
CA SER A 107 14.33 55.53 29.12
C SER A 107 13.37 54.73 28.21
N LEU A 108 12.06 55.00 28.31
CA LEU A 108 11.05 54.39 27.45
C LEU A 108 11.31 54.74 25.97
N LYS A 109 11.58 56.02 25.68
CA LYS A 109 11.92 56.49 24.34
C LYS A 109 13.11 55.73 23.75
N MET A 110 14.20 55.59 24.50
CA MET A 110 15.38 54.85 24.02
C MET A 110 15.11 53.36 23.76
N ASN A 111 14.31 52.71 24.60
CA ASN A 111 13.95 51.30 24.38
C ASN A 111 13.04 51.12 23.17
N ILE A 112 12.08 52.02 22.95
CA ILE A 112 11.22 52.00 21.75
C ILE A 112 12.06 52.17 20.50
N PHE A 113 13.00 53.14 20.48
CA PHE A 113 13.89 53.31 19.34
C PHE A 113 14.73 52.05 19.08
N ARG A 114 15.33 51.44 20.12
CA ARG A 114 16.11 50.21 19.98
C ARG A 114 15.28 49.06 19.38
N LEU A 115 14.06 48.85 19.88
CA LEU A 115 13.17 47.80 19.38
C LEU A 115 12.73 48.07 17.93
N GLN A 116 12.42 49.33 17.61
CA GLN A 116 12.08 49.74 16.25
C GLN A 116 13.27 49.49 15.30
N THR A 117 14.48 49.88 15.71
CA THR A 117 15.71 49.64 14.96
C THR A 117 16.02 48.15 14.80
N GLU A 118 15.82 47.32 15.83
CA GLU A 118 16.01 45.87 15.72
C GLU A 118 15.02 45.23 14.74
N LYS A 119 13.75 45.66 14.76
CA LYS A 119 12.73 45.25 13.79
C LYS A 119 13.10 45.68 12.37
N ASP A 120 13.57 46.90 12.20
CA ASP A 120 13.88 47.49 10.90
C ASP A 120 15.24 47.00 10.33
N LEU A 121 16.17 46.57 11.19
CA LEU A 121 17.49 46.02 10.82
C LEU A 121 17.49 44.50 10.62
N ASN A 122 16.39 43.79 10.91
CA ASN A 122 16.28 42.34 10.68
C ASN A 122 15.45 41.88 9.45
N PRO A 123 15.41 42.60 8.31
CA PRO A 123 14.71 42.15 7.12
C PRO A 123 15.46 40.99 6.44
N GLN A 124 16.77 40.90 6.60
CA GLN A 124 17.59 39.84 6.00
C GLN A 124 17.28 38.45 6.58
N LYS A 125 17.12 38.31 7.91
CA LYS A 125 16.70 37.04 8.52
C LYS A 125 15.29 36.64 8.11
N THR A 126 14.39 37.62 7.98
CA THR A 126 13.02 37.39 7.53
C THR A 126 12.98 36.90 6.08
N ALA A 127 13.75 37.54 5.19
CA ALA A 127 13.89 37.11 3.79
C ALA A 127 14.50 35.71 3.69
N PHE A 128 15.60 35.45 4.40
CA PHE A 128 16.25 34.13 4.42
C PHE A 128 15.32 33.00 4.88
N LEU A 129 14.56 33.20 5.96
CA LEU A 129 13.61 32.19 6.44
C LEU A 129 12.48 31.96 5.44
N LYS A 130 12.02 33.01 4.76
CA LYS A 130 11.00 32.91 3.71
C LYS A 130 11.53 32.12 2.50
N ASP A 131 12.75 32.40 2.04
CA ASP A 131 13.36 31.68 0.92
C ASP A 131 13.60 30.21 1.28
N ARG A 132 14.06 29.93 2.51
CA ARG A 132 14.22 28.56 3.01
C ARG A 132 12.87 27.82 3.10
N LEU A 133 11.81 28.48 3.54
CA LEU A 133 10.46 27.90 3.56
C LEU A 133 9.97 27.58 2.15
N ASN A 134 10.15 28.50 1.20
CA ASN A 134 9.76 28.30 -0.19
C ASN A 134 10.51 27.12 -0.82
N SER A 135 11.83 27.01 -0.58
CA SER A 135 12.64 25.89 -1.06
C SER A 135 12.13 24.55 -0.55
N ILE A 136 11.86 24.47 0.76
CA ILE A 136 11.33 23.24 1.40
C ILE A 136 9.94 22.90 0.82
N GLN A 137 9.08 23.91 0.66
CA GLN A 137 7.74 23.71 0.11
C GLN A 137 7.78 23.24 -1.36
N GLU A 138 8.71 23.77 -2.16
CA GLU A 138 8.90 23.35 -3.55
C GLU A 138 9.41 21.91 -3.63
N GLU A 139 10.40 21.53 -2.82
CA GLU A 139 10.92 20.17 -2.72
C GLU A 139 9.82 19.19 -2.32
N HIS A 140 9.09 19.48 -1.24
CA HIS A 140 7.93 18.66 -0.83
C HIS A 140 6.88 18.53 -1.94
N SER A 141 6.64 19.58 -2.73
CA SER A 141 5.70 19.52 -3.85
C SER A 141 6.21 18.63 -5.00
N LYS A 142 7.53 18.57 -5.23
CA LYS A 142 8.15 17.71 -6.23
C LYS A 142 8.10 16.25 -5.77
N ASP A 143 8.49 15.98 -4.53
CA ASP A 143 8.46 14.64 -3.95
C ASP A 143 7.05 14.07 -3.94
N LEU A 144 6.05 14.88 -3.57
CA LEU A 144 4.66 14.46 -3.59
C LEU A 144 4.20 14.06 -5.00
N LYS A 145 4.60 14.80 -6.04
CA LYS A 145 4.28 14.47 -7.44
C LYS A 145 4.97 13.19 -7.89
N LEU A 146 6.24 12.99 -7.51
CA LEU A 146 6.98 11.76 -7.80
C LEU A 146 6.33 10.56 -7.13
N LEU A 147 5.97 10.69 -5.85
CA LEU A 147 5.28 9.63 -5.11
C LEU A 147 3.91 9.31 -5.71
N GLN A 148 3.16 10.32 -6.14
CA GLN A 148 1.88 10.12 -6.83
C GLN A 148 2.05 9.34 -8.15
N LEU A 149 3.09 9.66 -8.92
CA LEU A 149 3.43 8.96 -10.15
C LEU A 149 3.84 7.51 -9.87
N GLU A 150 4.67 7.28 -8.85
CA GLU A 150 5.10 5.95 -8.43
C GLU A 150 3.91 5.09 -7.97
N VAL A 151 2.99 5.65 -7.17
CA VAL A 151 1.76 4.97 -6.77
C VAL A 151 0.90 4.61 -7.98
N MET A 152 0.79 5.51 -8.97
CA MET A 152 0.06 5.22 -10.20
C MET A 152 0.71 4.08 -10.99
N ASN A 153 2.04 4.09 -11.11
CA ASN A 153 2.81 3.06 -11.80
C ASN A 153 2.70 1.69 -11.10
N LEU A 154 2.88 1.64 -9.78
CA LEU A 154 2.75 0.41 -9.00
C LEU A 154 1.32 -0.16 -9.06
N ARG A 155 0.30 0.70 -9.04
CA ARG A 155 -1.09 0.26 -9.24
C ARG A 155 -1.33 -0.32 -10.63
N GLN A 156 -0.68 0.22 -11.66
CA GLN A 156 -0.76 -0.34 -13.01
C GLN A 156 -0.08 -1.70 -13.07
N GLN A 157 1.16 -1.82 -12.57
CA GLN A 157 1.88 -3.09 -12.52
C GLN A 157 1.11 -4.16 -11.76
N LEU A 158 0.48 -3.80 -10.62
CA LEU A 158 -0.35 -4.73 -9.87
C LEU A 158 -1.56 -5.23 -10.67
N ARG A 159 -2.19 -4.35 -11.47
CA ARG A 159 -3.29 -4.76 -12.36
C ARG A 159 -2.77 -5.71 -13.45
N ASP A 160 -1.66 -5.39 -14.08
CA ASP A 160 -1.09 -6.19 -15.17
C ASP A 160 -0.69 -7.59 -14.67
N VAL A 161 -0.03 -7.66 -13.51
CA VAL A 161 0.32 -8.91 -12.84
C VAL A 161 -0.94 -9.70 -12.47
N LYS A 162 -1.98 -9.02 -11.97
CA LYS A 162 -3.23 -9.70 -11.61
C LYS A 162 -3.94 -10.30 -12.83
N GLU A 163 -3.95 -9.58 -13.94
CA GLU A 163 -4.54 -10.06 -15.19
C GLU A 163 -3.77 -11.27 -15.76
N GLU A 164 -2.44 -11.26 -15.65
CA GLU A 164 -1.61 -12.40 -16.07
C GLU A 164 -1.77 -13.60 -15.12
N GLU A 165 -1.90 -13.37 -13.81
CA GLU A 165 -2.22 -14.42 -12.84
C GLU A 165 -3.55 -15.09 -13.18
N ASP A 166 -4.60 -14.30 -13.47
CA ASP A 166 -5.93 -14.81 -13.81
C ASP A 166 -5.88 -15.61 -15.14
N ARG A 167 -5.15 -15.12 -16.16
CA ARG A 167 -4.91 -15.88 -17.40
C ARG A 167 -4.19 -17.21 -17.17
N ALA A 168 -3.12 -17.19 -16.36
CA ALA A 168 -2.35 -18.39 -16.04
C ALA A 168 -3.22 -19.40 -15.26
N GLN A 169 -4.07 -18.92 -14.36
CA GLN A 169 -5.00 -19.75 -13.60
C GLN A 169 -6.04 -20.42 -14.50
N ASP A 170 -6.60 -19.69 -15.46
CA ASP A 170 -7.52 -20.24 -16.47
C ASP A 170 -6.84 -21.34 -17.31
N GLU A 171 -5.59 -21.13 -17.71
CA GLU A 171 -4.79 -22.10 -18.46
C GLU A 171 -4.50 -23.35 -17.63
N VAL A 172 -4.16 -23.21 -16.34
CA VAL A 172 -3.97 -24.33 -15.42
C VAL A 172 -5.24 -25.16 -15.29
N GLN A 173 -6.41 -24.52 -15.14
CA GLN A 173 -7.69 -25.23 -15.08
C GLN A 173 -7.97 -25.99 -16.38
N ARG A 174 -7.74 -25.36 -17.53
CA ARG A 174 -7.91 -25.98 -18.86
C ARG A 174 -7.00 -27.19 -19.05
N LEU A 175 -5.72 -27.07 -18.68
CA LEU A 175 -4.75 -28.15 -18.76
C LEU A 175 -5.09 -29.28 -17.79
N THR A 176 -5.56 -28.96 -16.58
CA THR A 176 -6.03 -29.95 -15.59
C THR A 176 -7.19 -30.78 -16.14
N ALA A 177 -8.21 -30.12 -16.69
CA ALA A 177 -9.34 -30.82 -17.32
C ALA A 177 -8.89 -31.70 -18.51
N THR A 178 -7.95 -31.21 -19.32
CA THR A 178 -7.38 -32.00 -20.44
C THR A 178 -6.62 -33.22 -19.94
N LEU A 179 -5.84 -33.07 -18.86
CA LEU A 179 -5.09 -34.16 -18.25
C LEU A 179 -6.01 -35.24 -17.66
N GLU A 180 -7.09 -34.83 -16.98
CA GLU A 180 -8.09 -35.74 -16.45
C GLU A 180 -8.76 -36.56 -17.57
N LEU A 181 -9.19 -35.90 -18.66
CA LEU A 181 -9.76 -36.58 -19.83
C LEU A 181 -8.77 -37.53 -20.50
N ALA A 182 -7.50 -37.11 -20.65
CA ALA A 182 -6.46 -37.96 -21.22
C ALA A 182 -6.15 -39.18 -20.33
N SER A 183 -6.13 -38.98 -19.01
CA SER A 183 -5.94 -40.06 -18.03
C SER A 183 -7.08 -41.07 -18.07
N GLU A 184 -8.33 -40.61 -18.07
CA GLU A 184 -9.51 -41.47 -18.16
C GLU A 184 -9.53 -42.22 -19.50
N THR A 185 -9.21 -41.55 -20.60
CA THR A 185 -9.10 -42.17 -21.93
C THR A 185 -8.02 -43.26 -21.96
N LYS A 186 -6.86 -43.01 -21.35
CA LYS A 186 -5.78 -44.00 -21.25
C LYS A 186 -6.22 -45.22 -20.45
N LYS A 187 -6.94 -45.02 -19.35
CA LYS A 187 -7.50 -46.11 -18.54
C LYS A 187 -8.51 -46.95 -19.33
N ASN A 188 -9.43 -46.29 -20.04
CA ASN A 188 -10.42 -46.98 -20.88
C ASN A 188 -9.75 -47.76 -22.03
N SER A 189 -8.73 -47.18 -22.65
CA SER A 189 -7.94 -47.86 -23.69
C SER A 189 -7.27 -49.14 -23.15
N ALA A 190 -6.69 -49.09 -21.95
CA ALA A 190 -6.08 -50.27 -21.32
C ALA A 190 -7.10 -51.37 -21.02
N ILE A 191 -8.32 -51.02 -20.59
CA ILE A 191 -9.41 -51.97 -20.38
C ILE A 191 -9.79 -52.65 -21.70
N ILE A 192 -10.01 -51.86 -22.76
CA ILE A 192 -10.36 -52.38 -24.10
C ILE A 192 -9.25 -53.28 -24.64
N GLU A 193 -7.98 -52.92 -24.42
CA GLU A 193 -6.84 -53.74 -24.84
C GLU A 193 -6.85 -55.12 -24.16
N GLU A 194 -7.10 -55.18 -22.86
CA GLU A 194 -7.19 -56.46 -22.13
C GLU A 194 -8.41 -57.28 -22.57
N GLU A 195 -9.57 -56.66 -22.76
CA GLU A 195 -10.76 -57.33 -23.30
C GLU A 195 -10.50 -57.92 -24.69
N LEU A 196 -9.80 -57.19 -25.57
CA LEU A 196 -9.41 -57.67 -26.88
C LEU A 196 -8.44 -58.85 -26.79
N LYS A 197 -7.45 -58.80 -25.88
CA LYS A 197 -6.53 -59.93 -25.62
C LYS A 197 -7.28 -61.15 -25.14
N THR A 198 -8.24 -61.01 -24.23
CA THR A 198 -9.05 -62.16 -23.77
C THR A 198 -9.89 -62.74 -24.90
N THR A 199 -10.52 -61.89 -25.73
CA THR A 199 -11.31 -62.32 -26.89
C THR A 199 -10.44 -63.05 -27.92
N LYS A 200 -9.24 -62.53 -28.22
CA LYS A 200 -8.27 -63.18 -29.09
C LYS A 200 -7.89 -64.58 -28.60
N ARG A 201 -7.62 -64.73 -27.29
CA ARG A 201 -7.31 -66.05 -26.69
C ARG A 201 -8.48 -67.02 -26.84
N LYS A 202 -9.71 -66.59 -26.55
CA LYS A 202 -10.93 -67.40 -26.73
C LYS A 202 -11.12 -67.83 -28.19
N MET A 203 -10.91 -66.92 -29.14
CA MET A 203 -11.06 -67.21 -30.56
C MET A 203 -9.99 -68.19 -31.05
N ASN A 204 -8.74 -68.05 -30.60
CA ASN A 204 -7.67 -69.00 -30.93
C ASN A 204 -7.99 -70.42 -30.44
N LEU A 205 -8.56 -70.58 -29.24
CA LEU A 205 -9.00 -71.88 -28.74
C LEU A 205 -10.08 -72.50 -29.64
N LYS A 206 -11.07 -71.70 -30.06
CA LYS A 206 -12.10 -72.16 -31.01
C LYS A 206 -11.51 -72.56 -32.37
N ILE A 207 -10.53 -71.82 -32.87
CA ILE A 207 -9.85 -72.16 -34.12
C ILE A 207 -9.14 -73.52 -34.00
N GLN A 208 -8.43 -73.75 -32.89
CA GLN A 208 -7.77 -75.04 -32.62
C GLN A 208 -8.78 -76.20 -32.55
N GLU A 209 -9.90 -76.00 -31.86
CA GLU A 209 -10.98 -76.99 -31.77
C GLU A 209 -11.54 -77.34 -33.16
N VAL A 210 -11.81 -76.33 -33.99
CA VAL A 210 -12.29 -76.53 -35.37
C VAL A 210 -11.25 -77.28 -36.22
N GLN A 211 -9.96 -76.97 -36.07
CA GLN A 211 -8.90 -77.68 -36.79
C GLN A 211 -8.85 -79.17 -36.42
N ILE A 212 -8.99 -79.50 -35.13
CA ILE A 212 -9.05 -80.89 -34.66
C ILE A 212 -10.28 -81.60 -35.24
N LEU A 213 -11.46 -80.97 -35.17
CA LEU A 213 -12.68 -81.53 -35.76
C LEU A 213 -12.55 -81.74 -37.27
N GLN A 214 -11.91 -80.82 -37.98
CA GLN A 214 -11.66 -80.94 -39.41
C GLN A 214 -10.75 -82.13 -39.72
N GLN A 215 -9.66 -82.33 -38.96
CA GLN A 215 -8.77 -83.49 -39.10
C GLN A 215 -9.51 -84.81 -38.85
N ASN A 216 -10.33 -84.86 -37.79
CA ASN A 216 -11.15 -86.04 -37.48
C ASN A 216 -12.13 -86.36 -38.61
N CYS A 217 -12.80 -85.34 -39.18
CA CYS A 217 -13.69 -85.51 -40.34
C CYS A 217 -12.96 -86.06 -41.58
N ILE A 218 -11.73 -85.59 -41.84
CA ILE A 218 -10.91 -86.10 -42.95
C ILE A 218 -10.55 -87.56 -42.72
N ALA A 219 -10.10 -87.91 -41.50
CA ALA A 219 -9.76 -89.29 -41.14
C ALA A 219 -10.97 -90.23 -41.25
N LEU A 220 -12.13 -89.81 -40.75
CA LEU A 220 -13.40 -90.55 -40.86
C LEU A 220 -13.79 -90.78 -42.33
N ARG A 221 -13.70 -89.75 -43.19
CA ARG A 221 -13.99 -89.89 -44.62
C ARG A 221 -13.05 -90.89 -45.30
N SER A 222 -11.75 -90.83 -45.00
CA SER A 222 -10.77 -91.78 -45.51
C SER A 222 -11.10 -93.21 -45.06
N SER A 223 -11.44 -93.41 -43.78
CA SER A 223 -11.87 -94.71 -43.25
C SER A 223 -13.13 -95.24 -43.93
N ILE A 224 -14.14 -94.39 -44.15
CA ILE A 224 -15.35 -94.76 -44.89
C ILE A 224 -15.00 -95.19 -46.31
N GLN A 225 -14.15 -94.43 -47.01
CA GLN A 225 -13.72 -94.78 -48.37
C GLN A 225 -13.02 -96.14 -48.41
N THR A 226 -12.07 -96.40 -47.50
CA THR A 226 -11.39 -97.72 -47.43
C THR A 226 -12.37 -98.85 -47.14
N THR A 227 -13.37 -98.63 -46.28
CA THR A 227 -14.39 -99.63 -45.96
C THR A 227 -15.29 -99.90 -47.17
N GLN A 228 -15.63 -98.86 -47.95
CA GLN A 228 -16.38 -99.00 -49.19
C GLN A 228 -15.61 -99.78 -50.25
N GLU A 229 -14.31 -99.52 -50.39
CA GLU A 229 -13.42 -100.25 -51.31
C GLU A 229 -13.34 -101.75 -50.94
N VAL A 230 -13.14 -102.06 -49.65
CA VAL A 230 -13.15 -103.45 -49.14
C VAL A 230 -14.51 -104.11 -49.37
N LEU A 231 -15.62 -103.42 -49.09
CA LEU A 231 -16.96 -103.97 -49.30
C LEU A 231 -17.21 -104.29 -50.79
N ALA A 232 -16.76 -103.43 -51.70
CA ALA A 232 -16.88 -103.67 -53.14
C ALA A 232 -16.07 -104.90 -53.57
N GLN A 233 -14.86 -105.07 -53.02
CA GLN A 233 -14.01 -106.24 -53.28
C GLN A 233 -14.66 -107.53 -52.77
N GLU A 234 -15.19 -107.55 -51.54
CA GLU A 234 -15.89 -108.69 -50.97
C GLU A 234 -17.14 -109.07 -51.78
N GLN A 235 -17.89 -108.07 -52.26
CA GLN A 235 -19.05 -108.30 -53.14
C GLN A 235 -18.64 -108.92 -54.48
N GLN A 236 -17.52 -108.49 -55.06
CA GLN A 236 -16.98 -109.08 -56.28
C GLN A 236 -16.56 -110.54 -56.04
N GLN A 237 -15.78 -110.82 -55.00
CA GLN A 237 -15.35 -112.19 -54.65
C GLN A 237 -16.54 -113.10 -54.38
N LYS A 238 -17.56 -112.60 -53.69
CA LYS A 238 -18.82 -113.33 -53.50
C LYS A 238 -19.47 -113.70 -54.83
N GLY A 239 -19.55 -112.77 -55.78
CA GLY A 239 -20.07 -113.02 -57.13
C GLY A 239 -19.25 -114.08 -57.90
N GLU A 240 -17.92 -114.03 -57.80
CA GLU A 240 -17.02 -115.04 -58.38
C GLU A 240 -17.25 -116.42 -57.74
N LEU A 241 -17.41 -116.49 -56.42
CA LEU A 241 -17.73 -117.74 -55.72
C LEU A 241 -19.12 -118.28 -56.09
N GLU A 242 -20.13 -117.42 -56.26
CA GLU A 242 -21.48 -117.81 -56.69
C GLU A 242 -21.47 -118.38 -58.12
N THR A 243 -20.71 -117.77 -59.04
CA THR A 243 -20.54 -118.29 -60.41
C THR A 243 -19.79 -119.61 -60.42
N ALA A 244 -18.69 -119.74 -59.67
CA ALA A 244 -17.95 -121.00 -59.52
C ALA A 244 -18.82 -122.11 -58.91
N THR A 245 -19.61 -121.79 -57.89
CA THR A 245 -20.55 -122.74 -57.27
C THR A 245 -21.62 -123.20 -58.26
N SER A 246 -22.16 -122.27 -59.05
CA SER A 246 -23.14 -122.58 -60.09
C SER A 246 -22.54 -123.47 -61.19
N GLN A 247 -21.30 -123.20 -61.60
CA GLN A 247 -20.56 -124.03 -62.54
C GLN A 247 -20.33 -125.44 -62.01
N LEU A 248 -19.77 -125.57 -60.80
CA LEU A 248 -19.55 -126.88 -60.14
C LEU A 248 -20.86 -127.67 -60.00
N LYS A 249 -21.97 -126.99 -59.71
CA LYS A 249 -23.30 -127.61 -59.65
C LYS A 249 -23.75 -128.14 -61.01
N SER A 250 -23.56 -127.37 -62.09
CA SER A 250 -23.84 -127.81 -63.46
C SER A 250 -22.96 -129.00 -63.87
N ASP A 251 -21.66 -128.94 -63.57
CA ASP A 251 -20.71 -130.01 -63.88
C ASP A 251 -21.05 -131.30 -63.13
N LEU A 252 -21.46 -131.21 -61.86
CA LEU A 252 -21.95 -132.35 -61.08
C LEU A 252 -23.19 -132.99 -61.72
N VAL A 253 -24.20 -132.19 -62.07
CA VAL A 253 -25.42 -132.70 -62.75
C VAL A 253 -25.05 -133.39 -64.07
N SER A 254 -24.20 -132.77 -64.89
CA SER A 254 -23.74 -133.38 -66.15
C SER A 254 -22.99 -134.70 -65.93
N ARG A 255 -22.20 -134.81 -64.85
CA ARG A 255 -21.50 -136.06 -64.52
C ARG A 255 -22.46 -137.13 -64.01
N ASP A 256 -23.44 -136.77 -63.18
CA ASP A 256 -24.47 -137.68 -62.70
C ASP A 256 -25.33 -138.23 -63.87
N ASP A 257 -25.66 -137.37 -64.85
CA ASP A 257 -26.34 -137.78 -66.08
C ASP A 257 -25.49 -138.77 -66.90
N LEU A 258 -24.18 -138.53 -67.00
CA LEU A 258 -23.25 -139.44 -67.70
C LEU A 258 -23.10 -140.78 -66.97
N ILE A 259 -22.98 -140.76 -65.65
CA ILE A 259 -22.94 -141.97 -64.81
C ILE A 259 -24.24 -142.76 -65.01
N SER A 260 -25.40 -142.09 -65.03
CA SER A 260 -26.69 -142.73 -65.28
C SER A 260 -26.72 -143.45 -66.63
N LYS A 261 -26.23 -142.82 -67.71
CA LYS A 261 -26.08 -143.46 -69.03
C LYS A 261 -25.14 -144.66 -69.01
N LEU A 262 -23.96 -144.54 -68.37
CA LEU A 262 -23.00 -145.66 -68.26
C LEU A 262 -23.54 -146.84 -67.44
N VAL A 263 -24.40 -146.58 -66.44
CA VAL A 263 -25.10 -147.61 -65.67
C VAL A 263 -26.20 -148.28 -66.50
N GLU A 264 -26.87 -147.54 -67.39
CA GLU A 264 -27.84 -148.10 -68.34
C GLU A 264 -27.17 -148.94 -69.44
N GLU A 265 -25.98 -148.56 -69.93
CA GLU A 265 -25.20 -149.30 -70.95
C GLU A 265 -24.50 -150.58 -70.42
N ASN A 266 -24.34 -150.73 -69.09
CA ASN A 266 -23.74 -151.92 -68.45
C ASN A 266 -24.76 -152.96 -67.95
N LYS A 267 -26.04 -152.84 -68.34
CA LYS A 267 -27.10 -153.84 -68.12
C LYS A 267 -27.42 -154.61 -69.38
#